data_AF-A0A524F5D0-F1
#
_entry.id   AF-A0A524F5D0-F1
#
_cell.length_a   1.000
_cell.length_b   1.000
_cell.length_c   1.000
_cell.angle_alpha   90.00
_cell.angle_beta   90.00
_cell.angle_gamma   90.00
#
_symmetry.space_group_name_H-M   'P 1'
#
loop_
_entity.id
_entity.type
_entity.pdbx_description
1 polymer ?
#
loop_
_entity_poly.entity_id
_entity_poly.type
_entity_poly.pdbx_seq_one_letter_code
_entity_poly.pdbx_strand_id
1 'polypeptide(L)'
;MKLYVFETDKWMESDVIYPHDIALCLVPEKKKIYVWDGPRATSEKKTQAHEILDDVAGKYPLYSIIPVDGDTPPSITDCINTYVNTSFEEVEKIDRDPQYVVFFYMMLGLIVGLIVGYIMILRIIGWNKVPGQPLLIISTTGFANWVTQNIIVLIILASLFFVSLIFASLTQKIFLIITASVGVIVLTGTIFYFYLGIYLFDFKPGSPIGYYYLSIGAVVGFFFLNLLALLVIFTPMVISLWAIYTTTTPISWADWKEKRKKKAVVMKKFSVLDRESKFTELEQDLENETSEEQES
;
A
#
# COMPACT_ATOMS: atom_id res chain seq x y z
N MET A 1 -37.73 3.43 10.08
CA MET A 1 -37.29 2.49 9.02
C MET A 1 -36.09 1.73 9.56
N LYS A 2 -35.99 0.42 9.30
CA LYS A 2 -34.84 -0.38 9.73
C LYS A 2 -34.13 -0.95 8.51
N LEU A 3 -32.81 -0.96 8.57
CA LEU A 3 -31.95 -1.42 7.48
C LEU A 3 -31.22 -2.67 7.94
N TYR A 4 -31.22 -3.69 7.08
CA TYR A 4 -30.47 -4.92 7.29
C TYR A 4 -29.58 -5.19 6.09
N VAL A 5 -28.38 -5.70 6.32
CA VAL A 5 -27.43 -6.11 5.28
C VAL A 5 -27.20 -7.62 5.37
N PHE A 6 -27.05 -8.27 4.22
CA PHE A 6 -26.71 -9.67 4.13
C PHE A 6 -25.20 -9.91 4.28
N GLU A 7 -24.80 -10.57 5.36
CA GLU A 7 -23.40 -10.89 5.64
C GLU A 7 -23.30 -12.25 6.38
N THR A 8 -22.38 -13.11 5.91
CA THR A 8 -22.13 -14.45 6.49
C THR A 8 -23.41 -15.27 6.70
N ASP A 9 -24.21 -15.39 5.64
CA ASP A 9 -25.47 -16.15 5.60
C ASP A 9 -26.57 -15.66 6.57
N LYS A 10 -26.51 -14.41 7.02
CA LYS A 10 -27.50 -13.82 7.93
C LYS A 10 -27.80 -12.37 7.58
N TRP A 11 -29.00 -11.94 7.96
CA TRP A 11 -29.41 -10.54 7.92
C TRP A 11 -29.01 -9.84 9.22
N MET A 12 -28.14 -8.84 9.14
CA MET A 12 -27.67 -8.05 10.29
C MET A 12 -28.19 -6.62 10.18
N GLU A 13 -28.67 -6.05 11.28
CA GLU A 13 -29.07 -4.63 11.33
C GLU A 13 -27.83 -3.77 11.09
N SER A 14 -27.91 -2.82 10.16
CA SER A 14 -26.78 -1.96 9.78
C SER A 14 -27.28 -0.54 9.59
N ASP A 15 -26.45 0.43 9.95
CA ASP A 15 -26.69 1.85 9.69
C ASP A 15 -26.06 2.32 8.38
N VAL A 16 -25.41 1.43 7.64
CA VAL A 16 -24.60 1.72 6.45
C VAL A 16 -24.81 0.66 5.37
N ILE A 17 -24.82 1.07 4.09
CA ILE A 17 -24.90 0.16 2.94
C ILE A 17 -23.71 0.39 2.01
N TYR A 18 -23.04 -0.69 1.58
CA TYR A 18 -22.01 -0.60 0.55
C TYR A 18 -22.52 -1.07 -0.83
N PRO A 19 -21.89 -0.63 -1.93
CA PRO A 19 -22.28 -1.03 -3.28
C PRO A 19 -22.20 -2.54 -3.57
N HIS A 20 -21.52 -3.32 -2.73
CA HIS A 20 -21.34 -4.77 -2.88
C HIS A 20 -22.27 -5.58 -1.97
N ASP A 21 -23.18 -4.92 -1.26
CA ASP A 21 -24.11 -5.54 -0.34
C ASP A 21 -25.46 -5.86 -0.96
N ILE A 22 -26.18 -6.79 -0.33
CA ILE A 22 -27.60 -6.97 -0.50
C ILE A 22 -28.23 -6.41 0.77
N ALA A 23 -29.22 -5.52 0.64
CA ALA A 23 -29.84 -4.87 1.77
C ALA A 23 -31.37 -5.06 1.80
N LEU A 24 -31.93 -5.16 3.00
CA LEU A 24 -33.36 -5.10 3.26
C LEU A 24 -33.72 -3.82 3.98
N CYS A 25 -34.66 -3.10 3.40
CA CYS A 25 -35.25 -1.89 3.95
C CYS A 25 -36.65 -2.22 4.48
N LEU A 26 -36.76 -2.39 5.79
CA LEU A 26 -38.02 -2.66 6.48
C LEU A 26 -38.76 -1.36 6.76
N VAL A 27 -39.98 -1.25 6.23
CA VAL A 27 -40.90 -0.12 6.42
C VAL A 27 -42.16 -0.60 7.16
N PRO A 28 -42.16 -0.59 8.51
CA PRO A 28 -43.23 -1.16 9.32
C PRO A 28 -44.60 -0.55 9.04
N GLU A 29 -44.65 0.78 8.88
CA GLU A 29 -45.88 1.55 8.64
C GLU A 29 -46.64 1.07 7.39
N LYS A 30 -45.89 0.67 6.35
CA LYS A 30 -46.46 0.22 5.07
C LYS A 30 -46.53 -1.30 4.96
N LYS A 31 -46.02 -2.04 5.96
CA LYS A 31 -45.80 -3.49 5.91
C LYS A 31 -45.07 -3.92 4.63
N LYS A 32 -44.01 -3.20 4.27
CA LYS A 32 -43.21 -3.47 3.08
C LYS A 32 -41.76 -3.75 3.44
N ILE A 33 -41.17 -4.73 2.78
CA ILE A 33 -39.73 -5.01 2.82
C ILE A 33 -39.19 -4.75 1.42
N TYR A 34 -38.34 -3.74 1.28
CA TYR A 34 -37.68 -3.46 0.02
C TYR A 34 -36.33 -4.17 -0.04
N VAL A 35 -36.07 -4.90 -1.11
CA VAL A 35 -34.80 -5.62 -1.32
C VAL A 35 -33.95 -4.83 -2.28
N TRP A 36 -32.82 -4.33 -1.83
CA TRP A 36 -31.87 -3.61 -2.67
C TRP A 36 -30.65 -4.48 -2.98
N ASP A 37 -30.43 -4.66 -4.28
CA ASP A 37 -29.26 -5.33 -4.81
C ASP A 37 -28.17 -4.33 -5.11
N GLY A 38 -27.06 -4.41 -4.36
CA GLY A 38 -25.90 -3.58 -4.62
C GLY A 38 -25.39 -3.77 -6.05
N PRO A 39 -25.03 -2.69 -6.76
CA PRO A 39 -24.59 -2.75 -8.16
C PRO A 39 -23.29 -3.55 -8.36
N ARG A 40 -22.55 -3.84 -7.29
CA ARG A 40 -21.31 -4.62 -7.29
C ARG A 40 -21.41 -5.93 -6.49
N ALA A 41 -22.60 -6.32 -6.04
CA ALA A 41 -22.79 -7.59 -5.36
C ALA A 41 -22.51 -8.77 -6.31
N THR A 42 -21.82 -9.80 -5.83
CA THR A 42 -21.53 -10.99 -6.63
C THR A 42 -22.80 -11.80 -6.89
N SER A 43 -22.85 -12.53 -8.02
CA SER A 43 -23.99 -13.40 -8.33
C SER A 43 -24.25 -14.42 -7.23
N GLU A 44 -23.20 -14.98 -6.63
CA GLU A 44 -23.30 -15.94 -5.53
C GLU A 44 -23.96 -15.34 -4.28
N LYS A 45 -23.51 -14.14 -3.86
CA LYS A 45 -24.09 -13.43 -2.70
C LYS A 45 -25.56 -13.07 -2.94
N LYS A 46 -25.92 -12.68 -4.17
CA LYS A 46 -27.32 -12.45 -4.57
C LYS A 46 -28.16 -13.72 -4.42
N THR A 47 -27.70 -14.84 -4.98
CA THR A 47 -28.42 -16.11 -4.90
C THR A 47 -28.64 -16.55 -3.45
N GLN A 48 -27.60 -16.54 -2.62
CA GLN A 48 -27.70 -16.89 -1.20
C GLN A 48 -28.65 -15.98 -0.43
N ALA A 49 -28.56 -14.66 -0.65
CA ALA A 49 -29.44 -13.70 0.00
C ALA A 49 -30.91 -13.92 -0.39
N HIS A 50 -31.17 -14.21 -1.67
CA HIS A 50 -32.52 -14.49 -2.16
C HIS A 50 -33.08 -15.82 -1.64
N GLU A 51 -32.26 -16.86 -1.48
CA GLU A 51 -32.68 -18.13 -0.87
C GLU A 51 -33.11 -17.93 0.59
N ILE A 52 -32.36 -17.15 1.37
CA ILE A 52 -32.67 -16.85 2.78
C ILE A 52 -33.82 -15.83 2.90
N LEU A 53 -34.17 -15.16 1.82
CA LEU A 53 -35.27 -14.19 1.78
C LEU A 53 -36.63 -14.88 1.93
N ASP A 54 -36.75 -16.12 1.49
CA ASP A 54 -37.95 -16.95 1.69
C ASP A 54 -38.21 -17.22 3.19
N ASP A 55 -37.15 -17.41 3.99
CA ASP A 55 -37.27 -17.53 5.45
C ASP A 55 -37.77 -16.23 6.09
N VAL A 56 -37.38 -15.08 5.54
CA VAL A 56 -37.86 -13.76 5.99
C VAL A 56 -39.33 -13.61 5.64
N ALA A 57 -39.76 -14.01 4.45
CA ALA A 57 -41.16 -14.00 4.03
C ALA A 57 -42.02 -14.88 4.96
N GLY A 58 -41.52 -16.05 5.35
CA GLY A 58 -42.18 -16.94 6.30
C GLY A 58 -42.32 -16.36 7.71
N LYS A 59 -41.29 -15.64 8.21
CA LYS A 59 -41.32 -14.98 9.53
C LYS A 59 -42.21 -13.74 9.56
N TYR A 60 -42.36 -13.05 8.44
CA TYR A 60 -43.12 -11.80 8.33
C TYR A 60 -44.23 -11.91 7.27
N PRO A 61 -45.22 -12.80 7.45
CA PRO A 61 -46.23 -13.10 6.42
C PRO A 61 -47.15 -11.92 6.08
N LEU A 62 -47.19 -10.91 6.95
CA LEU A 62 -47.96 -9.68 6.75
C LEU A 62 -47.22 -8.63 5.92
N TYR A 63 -45.95 -8.86 5.59
CA TYR A 63 -45.12 -7.92 4.84
C TYR A 63 -45.02 -8.36 3.38
N SER A 64 -45.19 -7.43 2.45
CA SER A 64 -44.91 -7.67 1.04
C SER A 64 -43.44 -7.36 0.74
N ILE A 65 -42.75 -8.31 0.14
CA ILE A 65 -41.36 -8.16 -0.30
C ILE A 65 -41.35 -7.60 -1.73
N ILE A 66 -40.65 -6.48 -1.93
CA ILE A 66 -40.62 -5.74 -3.19
C ILE A 66 -39.16 -5.54 -3.59
N PRO A 67 -38.70 -6.04 -4.75
CA PRO A 67 -37.37 -5.71 -5.25
C PRO A 67 -37.29 -4.21 -5.57
N VAL A 68 -36.18 -3.57 -5.21
CA VAL A 68 -35.92 -2.18 -5.59
C VAL A 68 -35.50 -2.15 -7.05
N ASP A 69 -36.44 -1.75 -7.90
CA ASP A 69 -36.27 -1.55 -9.33
C ASP A 69 -36.66 -0.12 -9.73
N GLY A 70 -36.75 0.14 -11.04
CA GLY A 70 -37.05 1.46 -11.60
C GLY A 70 -38.38 2.08 -11.15
N ASP A 71 -39.33 1.28 -10.64
CA ASP A 71 -40.65 1.74 -10.21
C ASP A 71 -40.75 1.95 -8.67
N THR A 72 -39.61 1.94 -7.98
CA THR A 72 -39.56 2.13 -6.52
C THR A 72 -39.93 3.58 -6.13
N PRO A 73 -40.73 3.80 -5.07
CA PRO A 73 -41.06 5.14 -4.60
C PRO A 73 -39.80 5.99 -4.35
N PRO A 74 -39.76 7.26 -4.80
CA PRO A 74 -38.58 8.13 -4.67
C PRO A 74 -38.05 8.22 -3.24
N SER A 75 -38.93 8.22 -2.24
CA SER A 75 -38.54 8.27 -0.83
C SER A 75 -37.72 7.08 -0.34
N ILE A 76 -37.89 5.89 -0.94
CA ILE A 76 -37.07 4.71 -0.61
C ILE A 76 -35.73 4.79 -1.36
N THR A 77 -35.76 5.20 -2.62
CA THR A 77 -34.56 5.39 -3.44
C THR A 77 -33.64 6.46 -2.84
N ASP A 78 -34.19 7.60 -2.41
CA ASP A 78 -33.47 8.69 -1.75
C ASP A 78 -32.89 8.25 -0.41
N CYS A 79 -33.63 7.41 0.33
CA CYS A 79 -33.18 6.86 1.60
C CYS A 79 -31.99 5.90 1.40
N ILE A 80 -32.11 4.96 0.45
CA ILE A 80 -31.00 4.05 0.08
C ILE A 80 -29.80 4.87 -0.39
N ASN A 81 -30.01 5.89 -1.24
CA ASN A 81 -28.94 6.76 -1.71
C ASN A 81 -28.28 7.54 -0.57
N THR A 82 -29.03 7.93 0.46
CA THR A 82 -28.47 8.59 1.64
C THR A 82 -27.54 7.63 2.38
N TYR A 83 -28.00 6.41 2.69
CA TYR A 83 -27.18 5.39 3.37
C TYR A 83 -25.97 4.91 2.55
N VAL A 84 -26.12 4.86 1.22
CA VAL A 84 -25.02 4.55 0.30
C VAL A 84 -24.03 5.71 0.22
N ASN A 85 -24.47 6.97 0.25
CA ASN A 85 -23.57 8.13 0.17
C ASN A 85 -22.86 8.44 1.49
N THR A 86 -23.50 8.22 2.64
CA THR A 86 -22.85 8.32 3.95
C THR A 86 -21.70 7.30 4.07
N SER A 87 -21.87 6.09 3.51
CA SER A 87 -20.77 5.10 3.45
C SER A 87 -19.59 5.53 2.58
N PHE A 88 -19.80 6.39 1.57
CA PHE A 88 -18.72 6.95 0.76
C PHE A 88 -17.95 8.08 1.45
N GLU A 89 -18.55 8.78 2.41
CA GLU A 89 -17.88 9.82 3.20
C GLU A 89 -17.07 9.22 4.38
N GLU A 90 -17.52 8.10 4.96
CA GLU A 90 -16.85 7.44 6.10
C GLU A 90 -15.87 6.32 5.75
N VAL A 91 -15.80 5.85 4.49
CA VAL A 91 -14.58 5.17 4.04
C VAL A 91 -13.51 6.24 3.92
N GLU A 92 -12.90 6.52 5.07
CA GLU A 92 -11.63 7.21 5.22
C GLU A 92 -10.78 6.73 4.06
N LYS A 93 -10.58 7.59 3.07
CA LYS A 93 -9.70 7.30 1.96
C LYS A 93 -8.38 6.98 2.62
N ILE A 94 -8.05 5.69 2.70
CA ILE A 94 -6.67 5.27 2.92
C ILE A 94 -5.94 5.96 1.79
N ASP A 95 -5.32 7.09 2.12
CA ASP A 95 -4.56 7.87 1.17
C ASP A 95 -3.60 6.85 0.59
N ARG A 96 -3.68 6.63 -0.73
CA ARG A 96 -2.85 5.61 -1.37
C ARG A 96 -1.37 6.04 -1.40
N ASP A 97 -1.10 7.30 -1.08
CA ASP A 97 0.19 7.95 -1.13
C ASP A 97 1.30 7.24 -0.32
N PRO A 98 1.13 6.92 0.98
CA PRO A 98 2.17 6.29 1.76
C PRO A 98 2.45 4.85 1.30
N GLN A 99 1.47 4.11 0.78
CA GLN A 99 1.71 2.78 0.23
C GLN A 99 2.57 2.85 -1.03
N TYR A 100 2.25 3.74 -1.98
CA TYR A 100 3.08 3.93 -3.18
C TYR A 100 4.49 4.40 -2.85
N VAL A 101 4.64 5.25 -1.82
CA VAL A 101 5.96 5.69 -1.34
C VAL A 101 6.77 4.51 -0.78
N VAL A 102 6.15 3.66 0.05
CA VAL A 102 6.78 2.42 0.56
C VAL A 102 7.22 1.52 -0.60
N PHE A 103 6.34 1.31 -1.58
CA PHE A 103 6.67 0.51 -2.75
C PHE A 103 7.79 1.11 -3.59
N PHE A 104 7.76 2.43 -3.81
CA PHE A 104 8.77 3.13 -4.58
C PHE A 104 10.16 2.97 -3.96
N TYR A 105 10.29 3.21 -2.64
CA TYR A 105 11.57 3.06 -1.96
C TYR A 105 12.06 1.62 -1.92
N MET A 106 11.16 0.64 -1.72
CA MET A 106 11.54 -0.77 -1.80
C MET A 106 11.98 -1.17 -3.22
N MET A 107 11.29 -0.68 -4.27
CA MET A 107 11.66 -0.96 -5.67
C MET A 107 12.97 -0.30 -6.05
N LEU A 108 13.18 0.94 -5.61
CA LEU A 108 14.44 1.64 -5.78
C LEU A 108 15.57 0.88 -5.08
N GLY A 109 15.34 0.41 -3.84
CA GLY A 109 16.26 -0.46 -3.11
C GLY A 109 16.59 -1.75 -3.86
N LEU A 110 15.60 -2.39 -4.49
CA LEU A 110 15.81 -3.57 -5.34
C LEU A 110 16.67 -3.27 -6.55
N ILE A 111 16.32 -2.23 -7.32
CA ILE A 111 17.04 -1.88 -8.56
C ILE A 111 18.49 -1.51 -8.22
N VAL A 112 18.68 -0.66 -7.20
CA VAL A 112 20.02 -0.28 -6.74
C VAL A 112 20.77 -1.52 -6.25
N GLY A 113 20.15 -2.39 -5.47
CA GLY A 113 20.75 -3.63 -4.97
C GLY A 113 21.21 -4.55 -6.08
N LEU A 114 20.40 -4.75 -7.13
CA LEU A 114 20.75 -5.57 -8.29
C LEU A 114 21.90 -4.97 -9.10
N ILE A 115 21.85 -3.66 -9.40
CA ILE A 115 22.92 -2.96 -10.12
C ILE A 115 24.24 -3.06 -9.36
N VAL A 116 24.19 -2.79 -8.06
CA VAL A 116 25.35 -2.87 -7.17
C VAL A 116 25.90 -4.29 -7.12
N GLY A 117 25.04 -5.29 -6.88
CA GLY A 117 25.44 -6.69 -6.83
C GLY A 117 26.10 -7.13 -8.13
N TYR A 118 25.58 -6.68 -9.27
CA TYR A 118 26.18 -6.92 -10.57
C TYR A 118 27.56 -6.26 -10.72
N ILE A 119 27.71 -5.00 -10.31
CA ILE A 119 29.01 -4.30 -10.31
C ILE A 119 30.03 -5.01 -9.40
N MET A 120 29.59 -5.51 -8.25
CA MET A 120 30.43 -6.27 -7.32
C MET A 120 30.94 -7.58 -7.95
N ILE A 121 30.09 -8.30 -8.66
CA ILE A 121 30.46 -9.52 -9.41
C ILE A 121 31.48 -9.18 -10.51
N LEU A 122 31.22 -8.15 -11.31
CA LEU A 122 32.13 -7.75 -12.39
C LEU A 122 33.53 -7.41 -11.87
N ARG A 123 33.64 -6.76 -10.71
CA ARG A 123 34.94 -6.45 -10.11
C ARG A 123 35.74 -7.69 -9.72
N ILE A 124 35.06 -8.73 -9.23
CA ILE A 124 35.70 -9.99 -8.86
C ILE A 124 36.13 -10.77 -10.09
N ILE A 125 35.35 -10.72 -11.18
CA ILE A 125 35.75 -11.30 -12.48
C ILE A 125 37.04 -10.64 -13.00
N GLY A 126 37.26 -9.36 -12.67
CA GLY A 126 38.49 -8.65 -12.99
C GLY A 126 39.71 -9.02 -12.15
N TRP A 127 39.59 -9.91 -11.16
CA TRP A 127 40.75 -10.35 -10.37
C TRP A 127 41.61 -11.34 -11.16
N ASN A 128 42.93 -11.23 -10.99
CA ASN A 128 43.87 -12.08 -11.70
C ASN A 128 43.75 -13.53 -11.21
N LYS A 129 43.82 -14.49 -12.12
CA LYS A 129 43.88 -15.91 -11.78
C LYS A 129 45.33 -16.35 -11.60
N VAL A 130 45.58 -17.25 -10.65
CA VAL A 130 46.85 -17.97 -10.58
C VAL A 130 46.90 -18.94 -11.77
N PRO A 131 47.92 -18.88 -12.66
CA PRO A 131 48.03 -19.79 -13.78
C PRO A 131 48.01 -21.25 -13.34
N GLY A 132 47.16 -22.08 -13.96
CA GLY A 132 47.06 -23.51 -13.67
C GLY A 132 46.41 -23.88 -12.33
N GLN A 133 45.91 -22.91 -11.55
CA GLN A 133 45.25 -23.17 -10.26
C GLN A 133 43.87 -22.49 -10.18
N PRO A 134 42.89 -23.08 -9.48
CA PRO A 134 41.56 -22.48 -9.31
C PRO A 134 41.54 -21.39 -8.22
N LEU A 135 42.54 -20.51 -8.25
CA LEU A 135 42.76 -19.45 -7.26
C LEU A 135 42.72 -18.07 -7.92
N LEU A 136 42.11 -17.11 -7.23
CA LEU A 136 42.15 -15.69 -7.55
C LEU A 136 43.21 -14.99 -6.70
N ILE A 137 43.86 -14.00 -7.29
CA ILE A 137 44.87 -13.15 -6.68
C ILE A 137 44.31 -11.74 -6.57
N ILE A 138 44.38 -11.19 -5.38
CA ILE A 138 44.09 -9.77 -5.12
C ILE A 138 45.13 -9.20 -4.16
N SER A 139 45.51 -7.93 -4.35
CA SER A 139 46.36 -7.25 -3.37
C SER A 139 45.59 -7.00 -2.08
N THR A 140 46.28 -6.99 -0.93
CA THR A 140 45.64 -6.72 0.36
C THR A 140 44.92 -5.37 0.39
N THR A 141 45.53 -4.35 -0.24
CA THR A 141 44.93 -3.02 -0.40
C THR A 141 43.72 -3.02 -1.33
N GLY A 142 43.78 -3.78 -2.43
CA GLY A 142 42.65 -3.95 -3.34
C GLY A 142 41.47 -4.64 -2.67
N PHE A 143 41.75 -5.66 -1.84
CA PHE A 143 40.73 -6.38 -1.09
C PHE A 143 40.09 -5.49 -0.02
N ALA A 144 40.90 -4.77 0.77
CA ALA A 144 40.40 -3.83 1.76
C ALA A 144 39.50 -2.75 1.13
N ASN A 145 39.96 -2.15 0.01
CA ASN A 145 39.16 -1.17 -0.73
C ASN A 145 37.86 -1.77 -1.27
N TRP A 146 37.89 -3.01 -1.77
CA TRP A 146 36.69 -3.72 -2.20
C TRP A 146 35.74 -3.89 -1.01
N VAL A 147 36.18 -4.43 0.13
CA VAL A 147 35.35 -4.58 1.33
C VAL A 147 34.74 -3.25 1.78
N THR A 148 35.54 -2.18 1.91
CA THR A 148 35.06 -0.86 2.32
C THR A 148 33.98 -0.31 1.38
N GLN A 149 34.18 -0.43 0.07
CA GLN A 149 33.18 0.02 -0.90
C GLN A 149 31.90 -0.80 -0.81
N ASN A 150 31.99 -2.11 -0.58
CA ASN A 150 30.82 -2.95 -0.37
C ASN A 150 30.04 -2.53 0.89
N ILE A 151 30.74 -2.27 1.99
CA ILE A 151 30.14 -1.79 3.24
C ILE A 151 29.39 -0.47 3.02
N ILE A 152 29.99 0.51 2.34
CA ILE A 152 29.34 1.81 2.05
C ILE A 152 28.03 1.60 1.30
N VAL A 153 28.03 0.73 0.29
CA VAL A 153 26.81 0.50 -0.49
C VAL A 153 25.75 -0.25 0.31
N LEU A 154 26.15 -1.24 1.12
CA LEU A 154 25.22 -1.93 2.01
C LEU A 154 24.60 -0.97 3.03
N ILE A 155 25.33 0.03 3.52
CA ILE A 155 24.79 1.07 4.42
C ILE A 155 23.72 1.91 3.69
N ILE A 156 23.98 2.32 2.44
CA ILE A 156 23.01 3.07 1.62
C ILE A 156 21.73 2.24 1.42
N LEU A 157 21.87 0.95 1.07
CA LEU A 157 20.74 0.03 0.92
C LEU A 157 19.98 -0.16 2.23
N ALA A 158 20.67 -0.38 3.35
CA ALA A 158 20.06 -0.52 4.66
C ALA A 158 19.26 0.74 5.04
N SER A 159 19.78 1.93 4.68
CA SER A 159 19.12 3.21 4.92
C SER A 159 17.81 3.32 4.12
N LEU A 160 17.80 2.89 2.86
CA LEU A 160 16.57 2.85 2.03
C LEU A 160 15.52 1.88 2.59
N PHE A 161 15.94 0.70 3.05
CA PHE A 161 15.04 -0.25 3.70
C PHE A 161 14.53 0.25 5.05
N PHE A 162 15.35 0.99 5.80
CA PHE A 162 14.94 1.61 7.05
C PHE A 162 13.91 2.72 6.83
N VAL A 163 14.10 3.58 5.83
CA VAL A 163 13.08 4.56 5.41
C VAL A 163 11.79 3.86 4.98
N SER A 164 11.91 2.77 4.22
CA SER A 164 10.76 1.94 3.81
C SER A 164 10.03 1.35 5.02
N LEU A 165 10.74 0.95 6.07
CA LEU A 165 10.17 0.44 7.32
C LEU A 165 9.38 1.52 8.08
N ILE A 166 9.88 2.76 8.12
CA ILE A 166 9.18 3.89 8.74
C ILE A 166 7.85 4.11 8.03
N PHE A 167 7.88 4.25 6.70
CA PHE A 167 6.65 4.45 5.93
C PHE A 167 5.72 3.22 5.99
N ALA A 168 6.26 2.00 6.01
CA ALA A 168 5.46 0.79 6.15
C ALA A 168 4.72 0.77 7.50
N SER A 169 5.38 1.23 8.57
CA SER A 169 4.77 1.36 9.90
C SER A 169 3.61 2.36 9.90
N LEU A 170 3.74 3.48 9.17
CA LEU A 170 2.66 4.46 9.01
C LEU A 170 1.45 3.90 8.26
N THR A 171 1.65 2.95 7.33
CA THR A 171 0.54 2.31 6.59
C THR A 171 -0.23 1.26 7.41
N GLN A 172 0.28 0.86 8.58
CA GLN A 172 -0.27 -0.21 9.42
C GLN A 172 -0.47 -1.57 8.71
N LYS A 173 0.18 -1.78 7.55
CA LYS A 173 0.13 -3.04 6.82
C LYS A 173 1.23 -3.96 7.34
N ILE A 174 0.87 -4.90 8.20
CA ILE A 174 1.81 -5.81 8.89
C ILE A 174 2.76 -6.52 7.93
N PHE A 175 2.28 -6.89 6.75
CA PHE A 175 3.08 -7.53 5.72
C PHE A 175 4.24 -6.64 5.21
N LEU A 176 3.98 -5.35 4.96
CA LEU A 176 5.00 -4.40 4.51
C LEU A 176 6.05 -4.18 5.60
N ILE A 177 5.61 -4.12 6.85
CA ILE A 177 6.48 -3.98 8.03
C ILE A 177 7.40 -5.20 8.14
N ILE A 178 6.86 -6.41 8.03
CA ILE A 178 7.66 -7.65 8.08
C ILE A 178 8.70 -7.67 6.96
N THR A 179 8.28 -7.36 5.73
CA THR A 179 9.17 -7.37 4.55
C THR A 179 10.32 -6.37 4.71
N ALA A 180 10.01 -5.12 5.10
CA ALA A 180 11.01 -4.10 5.33
C ALA A 180 11.94 -4.47 6.50
N SER A 181 11.41 -5.06 7.58
CA SER A 181 12.20 -5.50 8.74
C SER A 181 13.18 -6.61 8.38
N VAL A 182 12.74 -7.62 7.63
CA VAL A 182 13.61 -8.71 7.15
C VAL A 182 14.74 -8.14 6.28
N GLY A 183 14.43 -7.19 5.39
CA GLY A 183 15.43 -6.50 4.59
C GLY A 183 16.49 -5.81 5.44
N VAL A 184 16.07 -5.04 6.46
CA VAL A 184 17.01 -4.39 7.40
C VAL A 184 17.87 -5.43 8.13
N ILE A 185 17.27 -6.48 8.70
CA ILE A 185 17.98 -7.53 9.45
C ILE A 185 19.05 -8.20 8.57
N VAL A 186 18.70 -8.60 7.35
CA VAL A 186 19.63 -9.26 6.44
C VAL A 186 20.75 -8.31 6.02
N LEU A 187 20.43 -7.05 5.69
CA LEU A 187 21.45 -6.07 5.30
C LEU A 187 22.40 -5.76 6.46
N THR A 188 21.89 -5.56 7.67
CA THR A 188 22.71 -5.36 8.87
C THR A 188 23.59 -6.58 9.15
N GLY A 189 23.05 -7.79 9.09
CA GLY A 189 23.83 -9.02 9.23
C GLY A 189 24.93 -9.14 8.17
N THR A 190 24.63 -8.76 6.93
CA THR A 190 25.59 -8.73 5.83
C THR A 190 26.69 -7.68 6.06
N ILE A 191 26.35 -6.49 6.58
CA ILE A 191 27.35 -5.47 6.95
C ILE A 191 28.30 -6.00 8.03
N PHE A 192 27.76 -6.61 9.09
CA PHE A 192 28.59 -7.24 10.13
C PHE A 192 29.48 -8.34 9.55
N TYR A 193 28.95 -9.15 8.65
CA TYR A 193 29.72 -10.16 7.95
C TYR A 193 30.88 -9.54 7.17
N PHE A 194 30.63 -8.48 6.37
CA PHE A 194 31.69 -7.74 5.65
C PHE A 194 32.73 -7.10 6.59
N TYR A 195 32.32 -6.69 7.78
CA TYR A 195 33.23 -6.12 8.80
C TYR A 195 34.24 -7.13 9.34
N LEU A 196 33.95 -8.44 9.25
CA LEU A 196 34.92 -9.49 9.56
C LEU A 196 36.09 -9.54 8.56
N GLY A 197 35.99 -8.85 7.42
CA GLY A 197 37.10 -8.56 6.50
C GLY A 197 37.84 -9.80 5.99
N ILE A 198 39.05 -10.02 6.51
CA ILE A 198 39.90 -11.17 6.13
C ILE A 198 39.37 -12.53 6.58
N TYR A 199 38.25 -12.59 7.30
CA TYR A 199 37.59 -13.86 7.62
C TYR A 199 36.42 -14.17 6.67
N LEU A 200 36.14 -13.32 5.66
CA LEU A 200 35.09 -13.59 4.67
C LEU A 200 35.34 -14.84 3.83
N PHE A 201 36.61 -15.15 3.61
CA PHE A 201 37.04 -16.20 2.69
C PHE A 201 38.10 -17.06 3.34
N ASP A 202 38.12 -18.34 2.97
CA ASP A 202 39.19 -19.27 3.35
C ASP A 202 40.46 -18.92 2.56
N PHE A 203 41.28 -18.02 3.12
CA PHE A 203 42.55 -17.62 2.53
C PHE A 203 43.54 -18.78 2.62
N LYS A 204 44.11 -19.19 1.48
CA LYS A 204 45.01 -20.34 1.46
C LYS A 204 46.36 -20.02 2.13
N PRO A 205 46.91 -20.96 2.93
CA PRO A 205 48.22 -20.80 3.54
C PRO A 205 49.29 -20.65 2.43
N GLY A 206 50.24 -19.75 2.63
CA GLY A 206 51.26 -19.41 1.61
C GLY A 206 50.97 -18.14 0.81
N SER A 207 49.93 -17.37 1.17
CA SER A 207 49.71 -16.03 0.61
C SER A 207 50.91 -15.11 0.93
N PRO A 208 51.61 -14.56 -0.08
CA PRO A 208 52.75 -13.68 0.16
C PRO A 208 52.30 -12.36 0.77
N ILE A 209 53.20 -11.70 1.51
CA ILE A 209 52.94 -10.39 2.12
C ILE A 209 52.50 -9.41 1.00
N GLY A 210 51.27 -8.92 1.09
CA GLY A 210 50.70 -7.98 0.12
C GLY A 210 49.68 -8.57 -0.85
N TYR A 211 49.50 -9.90 -0.89
CA TYR A 211 48.48 -10.55 -1.72
C TYR A 211 47.68 -11.57 -0.94
N TYR A 212 46.45 -11.80 -1.38
CA TYR A 212 45.58 -12.85 -0.89
C TYR A 212 45.24 -13.82 -2.02
N TYR A 213 45.30 -15.11 -1.71
CA TYR A 213 44.82 -16.18 -2.57
C TYR A 213 43.43 -16.66 -2.12
N LEU A 214 42.46 -16.53 -3.01
CA LEU A 214 41.07 -16.95 -2.77
C LEU A 214 40.69 -18.12 -3.66
N SER A 215 40.01 -19.11 -3.09
CA SER A 215 39.37 -20.17 -3.88
C SER A 215 38.22 -19.59 -4.70
N ILE A 216 38.21 -19.88 -6.02
CA ILE A 216 37.08 -19.50 -6.89
C ILE A 216 35.78 -20.10 -6.35
N GLY A 217 35.80 -21.33 -5.83
CA GLY A 217 34.62 -21.97 -5.27
C GLY A 217 34.04 -21.24 -4.06
N ALA A 218 34.89 -20.69 -3.18
CA ALA A 218 34.45 -19.93 -2.02
C ALA A 218 33.77 -18.61 -2.45
N VAL A 219 34.34 -17.95 -3.45
CA VAL A 219 33.79 -16.73 -4.03
C VAL A 219 32.43 -16.99 -4.70
N VAL A 220 32.31 -18.05 -5.50
CA VAL A 220 31.04 -18.45 -6.13
C VAL A 220 30.00 -18.82 -5.07
N GLY A 221 30.37 -19.60 -4.06
CA GLY A 221 29.47 -19.97 -2.96
C GLY A 221 28.97 -18.74 -2.19
N PHE A 222 29.84 -17.78 -1.91
CA PHE A 222 29.47 -16.52 -1.29
C PHE A 222 28.41 -15.77 -2.11
N PHE A 223 28.59 -15.64 -3.43
CA PHE A 223 27.58 -14.99 -4.28
C PHE A 223 26.27 -15.75 -4.35
N PHE A 224 26.33 -17.08 -4.44
CA PHE A 224 25.14 -17.90 -4.47
C PHE A 224 24.29 -17.72 -3.20
N LEU A 225 24.93 -17.70 -2.02
CA LEU A 225 24.26 -17.45 -0.75
C LEU A 225 23.65 -16.04 -0.68
N ASN A 226 24.37 -15.01 -1.12
CA ASN A 226 23.84 -13.64 -1.15
C ASN A 226 22.68 -13.50 -2.13
N LEU A 227 22.74 -14.14 -3.30
CA LEU A 227 21.65 -14.16 -4.28
C LEU A 227 20.41 -14.84 -3.68
N LEU A 228 20.58 -15.96 -2.98
CA LEU A 228 19.49 -16.68 -2.33
C LEU A 228 18.85 -15.82 -1.22
N ALA A 229 19.67 -15.11 -0.43
CA ALA A 229 19.18 -14.17 0.58
C ALA A 229 18.36 -13.03 -0.06
N LEU A 230 18.84 -12.45 -1.18
CA LEU A 230 18.09 -11.45 -1.93
C LEU A 230 16.76 -12.00 -2.44
N LEU A 231 16.73 -13.22 -2.99
CA LEU A 231 15.49 -13.85 -3.45
C LEU A 231 14.47 -14.03 -2.31
N VAL A 232 14.92 -14.42 -1.12
CA VAL A 232 14.06 -14.55 0.07
C VAL A 232 13.44 -13.20 0.46
N ILE A 233 14.21 -12.10 0.39
CA ILE A 233 13.71 -10.75 0.68
C ILE A 233 12.72 -10.29 -0.40
N PHE A 234 12.99 -10.58 -1.67
CA PHE A 234 12.25 -10.00 -2.79
C PHE A 234 11.01 -10.78 -3.22
N THR A 235 10.99 -12.10 -3.03
CA THR A 235 9.82 -12.94 -3.34
C THR A 235 8.52 -12.40 -2.71
N PRO A 236 8.44 -12.14 -1.39
CA PRO A 236 7.24 -11.58 -0.78
C PRO A 236 6.86 -10.21 -1.36
N MET A 237 7.84 -9.39 -1.73
CA MET A 237 7.60 -8.08 -2.33
C MET A 237 6.95 -8.18 -3.72
N VAL A 238 7.46 -9.07 -4.58
CA VAL A 238 6.92 -9.28 -5.93
C VAL A 238 5.50 -9.83 -5.87
N ILE A 239 5.26 -10.81 -4.98
CA ILE A 239 3.91 -11.37 -4.75
C ILE A 239 2.94 -10.27 -4.33
N SER A 240 3.38 -9.33 -3.50
CA SER A 240 2.54 -8.23 -3.03
C SER A 240 2.21 -7.21 -4.11
N LEU A 241 3.19 -6.88 -4.96
CA LEU A 241 2.96 -6.03 -6.12
C LEU A 241 1.98 -6.68 -7.09
N TRP A 242 2.14 -7.98 -7.33
CA TRP A 242 1.21 -8.74 -8.16
C TRP A 242 -0.20 -8.75 -7.56
N ALA A 243 -0.33 -8.98 -6.26
CA ALA A 243 -1.61 -8.96 -5.57
C ALA A 243 -2.27 -7.58 -5.66
N ILE A 244 -1.53 -6.49 -5.46
CA ILE A 244 -2.07 -5.13 -5.59
C ILE A 244 -2.49 -4.85 -7.03
N TYR A 245 -1.63 -5.17 -8.00
CA TYR A 245 -1.92 -4.96 -9.42
C TYR A 245 -3.19 -5.70 -9.87
N THR A 246 -3.40 -6.92 -9.38
CA THR A 246 -4.56 -7.74 -9.73
C THR A 246 -5.84 -7.35 -8.97
N THR A 247 -5.72 -6.87 -7.73
CA THR A 247 -6.88 -6.46 -6.90
C THR A 247 -7.31 -5.02 -7.11
N THR A 248 -6.41 -4.13 -7.57
CA THR A 248 -6.81 -2.78 -7.95
C THR A 248 -7.28 -2.76 -9.41
N THR A 249 -8.59 -2.63 -9.61
CA THR A 249 -9.13 -2.24 -10.92
C THR A 249 -8.38 -1.00 -11.40
N PRO A 250 -7.79 -1.00 -12.61
CA PRO A 250 -7.06 0.14 -13.11
C PRO A 250 -8.01 1.34 -13.12
N ILE A 251 -7.71 2.36 -12.32
CA ILE A 251 -8.41 3.64 -12.42
C ILE A 251 -8.05 4.16 -13.81
N SER A 252 -9.05 4.26 -14.69
CA SER A 252 -8.79 4.78 -16.03
C SER A 252 -8.15 6.16 -15.90
N TRP A 253 -7.15 6.45 -16.72
CA TRP A 253 -6.50 7.78 -16.74
C TRP A 253 -7.53 8.91 -16.94
N ALA A 254 -8.66 8.61 -17.57
CA ALA A 254 -9.80 9.49 -17.71
C ALA A 254 -10.50 9.77 -16.36
N ASP A 255 -10.81 8.74 -15.57
CA ASP A 255 -11.41 8.87 -14.24
C ASP A 255 -10.52 9.66 -13.27
N TRP A 256 -9.21 9.48 -13.35
CA TRP A 256 -8.27 10.23 -12.51
C TRP A 256 -8.22 11.72 -12.88
N LYS A 257 -8.18 12.04 -14.19
CA LYS A 257 -8.25 13.44 -14.67
C LYS A 257 -9.56 14.10 -14.29
N GLU A 258 -10.67 13.39 -14.42
CA GLU A 258 -11.99 13.91 -14.08
C GLU A 258 -12.13 14.17 -12.57
N LYS A 259 -11.62 13.26 -11.74
CA LYS A 259 -11.57 13.45 -10.28
C LYS A 259 -10.67 14.62 -9.86
N ARG A 260 -9.52 14.83 -10.52
CA ARG A 260 -8.68 16.02 -10.26
C ARG A 260 -9.38 17.31 -10.66
N LYS A 261 -10.06 17.34 -11.81
CA LYS A 261 -10.87 18.51 -12.21
C LYS A 261 -11.96 18.81 -11.19
N LYS A 262 -12.72 17.80 -10.75
CA LYS A 262 -13.76 17.96 -9.72
C LYS A 262 -13.17 18.47 -8.38
N LYS A 263 -12.04 17.90 -7.92
CA LYS A 263 -11.36 18.34 -6.68
C LYS A 263 -10.84 19.78 -6.79
N ALA A 264 -10.30 20.18 -7.94
CA ALA A 264 -9.84 21.55 -8.19
C ALA A 264 -11.00 22.55 -8.19
N VAL A 265 -12.16 22.18 -8.77
CA VAL A 265 -13.37 23.02 -8.73
C VAL A 265 -13.88 23.18 -7.30
N VAL A 266 -13.89 22.10 -6.51
CA VAL A 266 -14.31 22.15 -5.09
C VAL A 266 -13.36 23.03 -4.27
N MET A 267 -12.04 22.85 -4.39
CA MET A 267 -11.08 23.72 -3.69
C MET A 267 -11.21 25.19 -4.10
N LYS A 268 -11.48 25.46 -5.40
CA LYS A 268 -11.70 26.82 -5.88
C LYS A 268 -12.98 27.40 -5.29
N LYS A 269 -14.05 26.61 -5.16
CA LYS A 269 -15.31 27.02 -4.54
C LYS A 269 -15.15 27.30 -3.04
N PHE A 270 -14.39 26.47 -2.32
CA PHE A 270 -14.03 26.73 -0.91
C PHE A 270 -13.18 27.99 -0.76
N SER A 271 -12.22 28.25 -1.65
CA SER A 271 -11.39 29.48 -1.60
C SER A 271 -12.16 30.77 -1.92
N VAL A 272 -13.30 30.66 -2.59
CA VAL A 272 -14.19 31.79 -2.89
C VAL A 272 -15.13 32.04 -1.70
N LEU A 273 -15.71 30.99 -1.12
CA LEU A 273 -16.54 31.09 0.09
C LEU A 273 -15.75 31.65 1.28
N ASP A 274 -14.48 31.27 1.43
CA ASP A 274 -13.58 31.78 2.49
C ASP A 274 -13.15 33.24 2.25
N ARG A 275 -13.29 33.76 1.02
CA ARG A 275 -13.12 35.20 0.73
C ARG A 275 -14.40 35.99 0.96
N GLU A 276 -15.54 35.42 0.60
CA GLU A 276 -16.84 36.05 0.80
C GLU A 276 -17.13 36.20 2.29
N SER A 277 -16.86 35.18 3.12
CA SER A 277 -17.02 35.28 4.58
C SER A 277 -16.14 36.36 5.21
N LYS A 278 -14.89 36.49 4.75
CA LYS A 278 -13.98 37.56 5.20
C LYS A 278 -14.42 38.95 4.75
N PHE A 279 -15.08 39.06 3.59
CA PHE A 279 -15.63 40.33 3.12
C PHE A 279 -16.83 40.76 3.95
N THR A 280 -17.69 39.82 4.34
CA THR A 280 -18.84 40.11 5.20
C THR A 280 -18.43 40.53 6.60
N GLU A 281 -17.40 39.90 7.19
CA GLU A 281 -16.83 40.36 8.47
C GLU A 281 -16.27 41.78 8.38
N LEU A 282 -15.55 42.10 7.29
CA LEU A 282 -15.00 43.45 7.07
C LEU A 282 -16.08 44.52 6.86
N GLU A 283 -17.18 44.21 6.17
CA GLU A 283 -18.32 45.14 6.03
C GLU A 283 -19.00 45.42 7.38
N GLN A 284 -19.10 44.39 8.23
CA GLN A 284 -19.70 44.52 9.56
C GLN A 284 -18.83 45.34 10.51
N ASP A 285 -17.50 45.19 10.43
CA ASP A 285 -16.54 46.00 11.19
C ASP A 285 -16.58 47.48 10.73
N LEU A 286 -16.68 47.74 9.42
CA LEU A 286 -16.80 49.08 8.85
C LEU A 286 -18.11 49.79 9.23
N GLU A 287 -19.24 49.07 9.27
CA GLU A 287 -20.53 49.61 9.73
C GLU A 287 -20.48 49.98 11.21
N ASN A 288 -19.83 49.16 12.05
CA ASN A 288 -19.67 49.45 13.48
C ASN A 288 -18.81 50.69 13.71
N GLU A 289 -17.69 50.85 13.00
CA GLU A 289 -16.83 52.04 13.10
C GLU A 289 -17.54 53.33 12.64
N THR A 290 -18.37 53.26 11.59
CA THR A 290 -19.12 54.45 11.12
C THR A 290 -20.30 54.82 12.02
N SER A 291 -20.90 53.86 12.75
CA SER A 291 -21.89 54.17 13.78
C SER A 291 -21.29 54.82 15.03
N GLU A 292 -20.06 54.47 15.42
CA GLU A 292 -19.38 55.10 16.55
C GLU A 292 -18.95 56.55 16.26
N GLU A 293 -18.58 56.89 15.02
CA GLU A 293 -18.26 58.27 14.62
C GLU A 293 -19.49 59.21 14.56
N GLN A 294 -20.71 58.67 14.43
CA GLN A 294 -21.94 59.46 14.42
C GLN A 294 -22.53 59.72 15.83
N GLU A 295 -22.08 58.97 16.84
CA GLU A 295 -22.50 59.14 18.24
C GLU A 295 -21.55 60.03 19.07
N SER A 296 -20.41 60.47 18.51
CA SER A 296 -19.45 61.41 19.12
C SER A 296 -19.66 62.85 18.67
#